data_AF-A0A3M2A9K6-F1
#
_entry.id   AF-A0A3M2A9K6-F1
#
_cell.length_a   1.000
_cell.length_b   1.000
_cell.length_c   1.000
_cell.angle_alpha   90.00
_cell.angle_beta   90.00
_cell.angle_gamma   90.00
#
_symmetry.space_group_name_H-M   'P 1'
#
loop_
_entity.id
_entity.type
_entity.pdbx_description
1 polymer ?
#
loop_
_entity_poly.entity_id
_entity_poly.type
_entity_poly.pdbx_seq_one_letter_code
_entity_poly.pdbx_strand_id
1 'polypeptide(L)'
;MPAMLARPMLRRSVAFLGPALWVAAATGCQGGEGDPDHGYVKLIFQRVVSEDASPYTGTTQADIQLSYESCLLDFYAANPNWLQDGVDGAEVFASFADPESDDDLCSQKDPGRATAECTVASIDQRIEDGRLRVVYDISDSDMQGKVLFFGPLPCEKLAGCRPIVSMTGGSALGRSGQTQIWHHETVENPQAAACEPGAPIEINSASDVGP
;
A
#
# COMPACT_ATOMS: atom_id res chain seq x y z
N MET A 1 4.14 -79.95 -48.19
CA MET A 1 4.42 -78.58 -48.64
C MET A 1 5.49 -77.98 -47.73
N PRO A 2 6.74 -77.88 -48.20
CA PRO A 2 7.87 -77.29 -47.49
C PRO A 2 8.25 -75.90 -48.06
N ALA A 3 8.83 -75.00 -47.24
CA ALA A 3 9.72 -73.91 -47.65
C ALA A 3 10.38 -73.35 -46.36
N MET A 4 11.69 -73.52 -46.12
CA MET A 4 12.81 -72.69 -46.61
C MET A 4 12.65 -71.20 -46.24
N LEU A 5 13.43 -70.65 -45.32
CA LEU A 5 14.67 -69.84 -45.50
C LEU A 5 14.49 -68.61 -44.55
N ALA A 6 15.44 -67.93 -43.93
CA ALA A 6 16.90 -67.84 -43.99
C ALA A 6 17.41 -67.19 -42.68
N ARG A 7 18.68 -67.44 -42.34
CA ARG A 7 19.54 -66.57 -41.50
C ARG A 7 19.78 -65.24 -42.25
N PRO A 8 20.08 -64.06 -41.63
CA PRO A 8 21.34 -63.92 -40.89
C PRO A 8 21.52 -62.72 -39.91
N MET A 9 22.75 -62.68 -39.37
CA MET A 9 23.60 -61.51 -39.05
C MET A 9 23.29 -60.61 -37.84
N LEU A 10 24.28 -60.66 -36.92
CA LEU A 10 25.00 -59.55 -36.28
C LEU A 10 24.20 -58.30 -35.88
N ARG A 11 24.36 -57.91 -34.61
CA ARG A 11 25.27 -56.79 -34.27
C ARG A 11 25.48 -56.67 -32.76
N ARG A 12 26.77 -56.68 -32.39
CA ARG A 12 27.28 -56.02 -31.18
C ARG A 12 26.85 -54.55 -31.24
N SER A 13 26.23 -54.06 -30.18
CA SER A 13 26.21 -52.63 -29.87
C SER A 13 26.54 -52.46 -28.40
N VAL A 14 27.66 -51.79 -28.17
CA VAL A 14 28.18 -51.33 -26.89
C VAL A 14 27.22 -50.28 -26.34
N ALA A 15 26.80 -50.46 -25.09
CA ALA A 15 25.97 -49.50 -24.40
C ALA A 15 26.77 -48.23 -24.07
N PHE A 16 26.28 -47.14 -24.64
CA PHE A 16 26.27 -45.77 -24.17
C PHE A 16 26.21 -45.61 -22.64
N LEU A 17 26.90 -44.59 -22.11
CA LEU A 17 26.33 -43.47 -21.34
C LEU A 17 27.45 -42.77 -20.54
N GLY A 18 27.99 -41.70 -21.09
CA GLY A 18 28.80 -40.71 -20.37
C GLY A 18 28.12 -39.34 -20.53
N PRO A 19 27.94 -38.57 -19.44
CA PRO A 19 26.90 -37.54 -19.34
C PRO A 19 27.23 -36.29 -20.15
N ALA A 20 26.27 -35.86 -20.97
CA ALA A 20 26.23 -34.50 -21.50
C ALA A 20 25.93 -33.55 -20.32
N LEU A 21 26.94 -32.77 -19.95
CA LEU A 21 26.83 -31.67 -18.99
C LEU A 21 26.01 -30.56 -19.68
N TRP A 22 24.70 -30.57 -19.49
CA TRP A 22 23.85 -29.45 -19.86
C TRP A 22 24.08 -28.33 -18.84
N VAL A 23 24.92 -27.36 -19.21
CA VAL A 23 24.95 -26.06 -18.54
C VAL A 23 23.64 -25.36 -18.89
N ALA A 24 22.63 -25.55 -18.05
CA ALA A 24 21.44 -24.71 -18.08
C ALA A 24 21.87 -23.31 -17.64
N ALA A 25 22.11 -22.42 -18.62
CA ALA A 25 22.16 -21.01 -18.35
C ALA A 25 20.78 -20.59 -17.85
N ALA A 26 20.66 -20.39 -16.54
CA ALA A 26 19.53 -19.71 -15.93
C ALA A 26 19.57 -18.22 -16.29
N THR A 27 19.34 -17.89 -17.56
CA THR A 27 18.92 -16.53 -17.96
C THR A 27 17.40 -16.48 -17.78
N GLY A 28 17.00 -16.43 -16.52
CA GLY A 28 15.61 -16.47 -16.09
C GLY A 28 15.37 -15.58 -14.89
N CYS A 29 15.98 -14.40 -14.85
CA CYS A 29 15.40 -13.26 -14.17
C CYS A 29 14.82 -12.38 -15.29
N GLN A 30 13.58 -12.69 -15.68
CA GLN A 30 12.72 -11.69 -16.31
C GLN A 30 12.76 -10.45 -15.43
N GLY A 31 13.11 -9.30 -16.01
CA GLY A 31 13.03 -8.02 -15.32
C GLY A 31 11.60 -7.84 -14.85
N GLY A 32 11.40 -7.97 -13.53
CA GLY A 32 10.16 -7.57 -12.88
C GLY A 32 10.06 -6.05 -12.93
N GLU A 33 8.83 -5.56 -12.96
CA GLU A 33 8.46 -4.16 -12.82
C GLU A 33 9.42 -3.43 -11.88
N GLY A 34 9.96 -2.30 -12.34
CA GLY A 34 10.83 -1.49 -11.48
C GLY A 34 10.08 -1.16 -10.18
N ASP A 35 10.82 -1.13 -9.06
CA ASP A 35 10.25 -0.69 -7.78
C ASP A 35 9.41 0.58 -8.01
N PRO A 36 8.18 0.64 -7.48
CA PRO A 36 7.30 1.76 -7.74
C PRO A 36 7.95 3.05 -7.24
N ASP A 37 7.73 4.14 -7.96
CA ASP A 37 8.30 5.44 -7.61
C ASP A 37 7.52 6.12 -6.46
N HIS A 38 6.27 5.71 -6.27
CA HIS A 38 5.38 6.16 -5.19
C HIS A 38 4.72 4.98 -4.49
N GLY A 39 4.27 5.20 -3.26
CA GLY A 39 3.53 4.23 -2.49
C GLY A 39 2.74 4.88 -1.37
N TYR A 40 2.47 4.09 -0.34
CA TYR A 40 1.55 4.45 0.73
C TYR A 40 2.07 3.99 2.08
N VAL A 41 1.45 4.49 3.15
CA VAL A 41 1.59 3.99 4.52
C VAL A 41 0.29 3.31 4.95
N LYS A 42 0.41 2.36 5.90
CA LYS A 42 -0.73 1.62 6.46
C LYS A 42 -1.24 2.29 7.72
N LEU A 43 -2.55 2.48 7.79
CA LEU A 43 -3.28 3.00 8.94
C LEU A 43 -4.14 1.88 9.52
N ILE A 44 -3.89 1.50 10.76
CA ILE A 44 -4.65 0.43 11.43
C ILE A 44 -5.60 1.06 12.44
N PHE A 45 -6.89 0.75 12.32
CA PHE A 45 -7.91 1.24 13.23
C PHE A 45 -8.05 0.28 14.42
N GLN A 46 -7.75 0.77 15.62
CA GLN A 46 -7.88 0.04 16.87
C GLN A 46 -8.73 0.85 17.84
N ARG A 47 -9.51 0.17 18.68
CA ARG A 47 -10.18 0.85 19.80
C ARG A 47 -9.20 0.98 20.96
N VAL A 48 -9.33 2.02 21.75
CA VAL A 48 -8.66 2.07 23.05
C VAL A 48 -9.21 0.96 23.96
N VAL A 49 -8.37 0.48 24.89
CA VAL A 49 -8.73 -0.63 25.79
C VAL A 49 -9.92 -0.29 26.71
N SER A 50 -10.18 0.99 26.94
CA SER A 50 -11.30 1.47 27.77
C SER A 50 -12.68 1.43 27.10
N GLU A 51 -12.76 1.14 25.80
CA GLU A 51 -14.01 1.11 25.05
C GLU A 51 -14.55 -0.33 24.89
N ASP A 52 -15.79 -0.55 25.33
CA ASP A 52 -16.46 -1.85 25.20
C ASP A 52 -16.97 -2.11 23.76
N ALA A 53 -17.23 -1.04 23.00
CA ALA A 53 -17.72 -1.08 21.62
C ALA A 53 -16.68 -0.50 20.63
N SER A 54 -16.91 -0.71 19.33
CA SER A 54 -16.11 -0.05 18.28
C SER A 54 -16.53 1.42 18.15
N PRO A 55 -15.63 2.40 18.33
CA PRO A 55 -15.92 3.80 18.06
C PRO A 55 -16.10 4.08 16.56
N TYR A 56 -15.71 3.14 15.71
CA TYR A 56 -15.74 3.26 14.26
C TYR A 56 -17.07 2.83 13.63
N THR A 57 -17.98 2.26 14.42
CA THR A 57 -19.29 1.80 13.93
C THR A 57 -20.10 2.97 13.36
N GLY A 58 -20.59 2.81 12.12
CA GLY A 58 -21.40 3.84 11.46
C GLY A 58 -20.60 4.99 10.84
N THR A 59 -19.28 4.85 10.72
CA THR A 59 -18.44 5.78 9.95
C THR A 59 -18.84 5.75 8.49
N THR A 60 -19.24 6.89 7.93
CA THR A 60 -19.51 7.06 6.50
C THR A 60 -18.39 7.83 5.80
N GLN A 61 -17.57 8.56 6.56
CA GLN A 61 -16.43 9.31 6.03
C GLN A 61 -15.28 9.30 7.04
N ALA A 62 -14.06 9.08 6.56
CA ALA A 62 -12.83 9.25 7.33
C ALA A 62 -11.99 10.38 6.73
N ASP A 63 -11.52 11.29 7.58
CA ASP A 63 -10.73 12.46 7.21
C ASP A 63 -9.37 12.34 7.91
N ILE A 64 -8.32 12.08 7.13
CA ILE A 64 -7.01 11.74 7.63
C ILE A 64 -5.98 12.70 7.05
N GLN A 65 -5.12 13.21 7.91
CA GLN A 65 -4.06 14.13 7.58
C GLN A 65 -2.75 13.64 8.21
N LEU A 66 -1.69 13.60 7.43
CA LEU A 66 -0.34 13.36 7.92
C LEU A 66 0.58 14.53 7.54
N SER A 67 1.49 14.87 8.46
CA SER A 67 2.53 15.87 8.26
C SER A 67 3.74 15.25 7.57
N TYR A 68 4.35 16.00 6.68
CA TYR A 68 5.61 15.67 6.04
C TYR A 68 6.78 15.98 6.98
N GLU A 69 7.68 15.02 7.17
CA GLU A 69 8.96 15.28 7.81
C GLU A 69 9.97 15.87 6.81
N SER A 70 11.14 16.29 7.31
CA SER A 70 12.12 17.08 6.55
C SER A 70 12.49 16.50 5.18
N CYS A 71 12.60 15.17 5.04
CA CYS A 71 12.91 14.52 3.76
C CYS A 71 11.89 14.86 2.67
N LEU A 72 10.59 14.75 2.98
CA LEU A 72 9.53 15.03 2.01
C LEU A 72 9.44 16.52 1.70
N LEU A 73 9.63 17.38 2.70
CA LEU A 73 9.67 18.83 2.50
C LEU A 73 10.81 19.24 1.57
N ASP A 74 12.01 18.72 1.78
CA ASP A 74 13.17 18.99 0.93
C ASP A 74 12.98 18.44 -0.49
N PHE A 75 12.41 17.23 -0.62
CA PHE A 75 12.09 16.63 -1.91
C PHE A 75 11.15 17.51 -2.73
N TYR A 76 10.01 17.91 -2.17
CA TYR A 76 9.02 18.71 -2.90
C TYR A 76 9.51 20.14 -3.18
N ALA A 77 10.32 20.72 -2.28
CA ALA A 77 10.95 22.01 -2.53
C ALA A 77 11.95 21.96 -3.71
N ALA A 78 12.70 20.86 -3.84
CA ALA A 78 13.64 20.66 -4.94
C ALA A 78 12.98 20.19 -6.24
N ASN A 79 11.81 19.55 -6.15
CA ASN A 79 11.14 18.91 -7.28
C ASN A 79 9.66 19.32 -7.38
N PRO A 80 9.36 20.59 -7.71
CA PRO A 80 7.98 21.07 -7.81
C PRO A 80 7.14 20.35 -8.87
N ASN A 81 7.76 19.62 -9.80
CA ASN A 81 7.04 18.83 -10.79
C ASN A 81 6.29 17.62 -10.21
N TRP A 82 6.72 17.16 -9.03
CA TRP A 82 6.09 16.05 -8.30
C TRP A 82 5.00 16.50 -7.31
N LEU A 83 4.70 17.80 -7.26
CA LEU A 83 3.55 18.30 -6.51
C LEU A 83 2.24 17.81 -7.12
N GLN A 84 1.16 17.79 -6.34
CA GLN A 84 -0.17 17.39 -6.80
C GLN A 84 -0.63 18.16 -8.05
N ASP A 85 -0.25 19.44 -8.18
CA ASP A 85 -0.53 20.30 -9.34
C ASP A 85 0.65 20.41 -10.32
N GLY A 86 1.75 19.70 -10.05
CA GLY A 86 2.88 19.54 -10.95
C GLY A 86 2.57 18.58 -12.10
N VAL A 87 3.38 18.60 -13.16
CA VAL A 87 3.10 17.82 -14.38
C VAL A 87 3.16 16.32 -14.10
N ASP A 88 4.18 15.86 -13.39
CA ASP A 88 4.35 14.43 -13.10
C ASP A 88 3.49 14.01 -11.90
N GLY A 89 3.40 14.87 -10.87
CA GLY A 89 2.62 14.56 -9.66
C GLY A 89 1.12 14.49 -9.91
N ALA A 90 0.56 15.28 -10.83
CA ALA A 90 -0.87 15.23 -11.14
C ALA A 90 -1.34 13.84 -11.61
N GLU A 91 -0.53 13.14 -12.41
CA GLU A 91 -0.83 11.78 -12.87
C GLU A 91 -0.79 10.78 -11.71
N VAL A 92 0.21 10.87 -10.84
CA VAL A 92 0.34 10.02 -9.65
C VAL A 92 -0.85 10.20 -8.70
N PHE A 93 -1.22 11.44 -8.39
CA PHE A 93 -2.35 11.72 -7.50
C PHE A 93 -3.69 11.30 -8.09
N ALA A 94 -3.86 11.42 -9.42
CA ALA A 94 -5.04 10.91 -10.11
C ALA A 94 -5.12 9.38 -10.02
N SER A 95 -4.01 8.67 -10.26
CA SER A 95 -3.94 7.21 -10.18
C SER A 95 -4.39 6.69 -8.80
N PHE A 96 -3.87 7.27 -7.71
CA PHE A 96 -4.19 6.83 -6.35
C PHE A 96 -5.63 7.12 -5.90
N ALA A 97 -6.35 7.98 -6.62
CA ALA A 97 -7.75 8.32 -6.36
C ALA A 97 -8.73 7.63 -7.32
N ASP A 98 -8.23 6.96 -8.37
CA ASP A 98 -9.04 6.29 -9.38
C ASP A 98 -9.32 4.84 -8.96
N PRO A 99 -10.57 4.44 -8.68
CA PRO A 99 -10.91 3.08 -8.26
C PRO A 99 -10.62 2.01 -9.34
N GLU A 100 -10.33 2.40 -10.58
CA GLU A 100 -9.91 1.49 -11.65
C GLU A 100 -8.39 1.33 -11.75
N SER A 101 -7.61 2.10 -10.99
CA SER A 101 -6.14 2.03 -10.98
C SER A 101 -5.61 0.94 -10.05
N ASP A 102 -4.48 0.34 -10.42
CA ASP A 102 -3.72 -0.59 -9.58
C ASP A 102 -3.13 0.10 -8.33
N ASP A 103 -2.99 1.43 -8.35
CA ASP A 103 -2.48 2.24 -7.24
C ASP A 103 -3.59 2.75 -6.29
N ASP A 104 -4.86 2.47 -6.58
CA ASP A 104 -6.00 2.93 -5.78
C ASP A 104 -5.81 2.56 -4.30
N LEU A 105 -5.90 3.56 -3.42
CA LEU A 105 -5.71 3.38 -1.97
C LEU A 105 -6.74 2.43 -1.35
N CYS A 106 -7.94 2.32 -1.92
CA CYS A 106 -9.02 1.48 -1.38
C CYS A 106 -8.99 0.03 -1.92
N SER A 107 -8.31 -0.21 -3.05
CA SER A 107 -8.19 -1.54 -3.65
C SER A 107 -7.02 -2.35 -3.11
N GLN A 108 -6.03 -1.70 -2.48
CA GLN A 108 -4.88 -2.33 -1.85
C GLN A 108 -5.26 -3.43 -0.83
N LYS A 109 -4.41 -4.45 -0.71
CA LYS A 109 -4.62 -5.60 0.19
C LYS A 109 -3.49 -5.75 1.20
N ASP A 110 -3.84 -5.97 2.46
CA ASP A 110 -2.90 -6.36 3.50
C ASP A 110 -2.95 -7.90 3.72
N PRO A 111 -1.81 -8.60 3.72
CA PRO A 111 -1.80 -10.06 3.88
C PRO A 111 -2.17 -10.54 5.30
N GLY A 112 -2.24 -9.65 6.30
CA GLY A 112 -2.52 -10.00 7.69
C GLY A 112 -3.83 -9.42 8.25
N ARG A 113 -4.49 -8.51 7.54
CA ARG A 113 -5.67 -7.78 8.02
C ARG A 113 -6.64 -7.48 6.87
N ALA A 114 -7.92 -7.36 7.21
CA ALA A 114 -8.91 -6.88 6.24
C ALA A 114 -8.65 -5.40 5.92
N THR A 115 -8.65 -5.04 4.63
CA THR A 115 -8.71 -3.65 4.19
C THR A 115 -10.14 -3.13 4.37
N ALA A 116 -10.29 -1.88 4.77
CA ALA A 116 -11.61 -1.25 4.84
C ALA A 116 -12.20 -1.02 3.43
N GLU A 117 -13.49 -1.27 3.27
CA GLU A 117 -14.23 -0.95 2.05
C GLU A 117 -14.45 0.56 1.97
N CYS A 118 -13.83 1.20 0.97
CA CYS A 118 -13.85 2.65 0.80
C CYS A 118 -13.77 3.08 -0.67
N THR A 119 -13.97 4.38 -0.88
CA THR A 119 -13.54 5.11 -2.09
C THR A 119 -12.82 6.39 -1.67
N VAL A 120 -11.82 6.81 -2.43
CA VAL A 120 -11.13 8.08 -2.18
C VAL A 120 -12.00 9.24 -2.66
N ALA A 121 -12.45 10.08 -1.72
CA ALA A 121 -13.26 11.26 -2.03
C ALA A 121 -12.40 12.46 -2.44
N SER A 122 -11.24 12.65 -1.80
CA SER A 122 -10.27 13.68 -2.17
C SER A 122 -8.88 13.40 -1.62
N ILE A 123 -7.87 13.86 -2.34
CA ILE A 123 -6.48 13.98 -1.89
C ILE A 123 -6.10 15.46 -2.00
N ASP A 124 -5.57 16.06 -0.95
CA ASP A 124 -5.20 17.48 -0.87
C ASP A 124 -3.80 17.63 -0.25
N GLN A 125 -2.83 17.97 -1.10
CA GLN A 125 -1.46 18.27 -0.70
C GLN A 125 -1.32 19.77 -0.38
N ARG A 126 -0.79 20.08 0.81
CA ARG A 126 -0.53 21.44 1.27
C ARG A 126 0.94 21.56 1.66
N ILE A 127 1.76 22.03 0.72
CA ILE A 127 3.21 22.16 0.93
C ILE A 127 3.53 23.29 1.92
N GLU A 128 2.75 24.36 1.93
CA GLU A 128 2.94 25.50 2.84
C GLU A 128 2.79 25.06 4.31
N ASP A 129 1.93 24.09 4.55
CA ASP A 129 1.66 23.50 5.86
C ASP A 129 2.42 22.18 6.07
N GLY A 130 3.18 21.73 5.07
CA GLY A 130 3.90 20.46 5.09
C GLY A 130 3.01 19.26 5.40
N ARG A 131 1.90 19.08 4.69
CA ARG A 131 0.93 18.01 4.98
C ARG A 131 0.26 17.44 3.73
N LEU A 132 -0.20 16.21 3.86
CA LEU A 132 -1.14 15.55 2.95
C LEU A 132 -2.44 15.26 3.70
N ARG A 133 -3.58 15.46 3.04
CA ARG A 133 -4.90 15.08 3.56
C ARG A 133 -5.59 14.17 2.57
N VAL A 134 -6.16 13.08 3.06
CA VAL A 134 -6.98 12.15 2.29
C VAL A 134 -8.33 12.00 2.98
N VAL A 135 -9.40 12.17 2.21
CA VAL A 135 -10.77 11.95 2.66
C VAL A 135 -11.30 10.70 1.96
N TYR A 136 -11.80 9.76 2.75
CA TYR A 136 -12.36 8.50 2.29
C TYR A 136 -13.86 8.49 2.56
N ASP A 137 -14.65 8.05 1.58
CA ASP A 137 -16.01 7.60 1.84
C ASP A 137 -15.96 6.12 2.22
N ILE A 138 -16.58 5.77 3.34
CA ILE A 138 -16.49 4.44 3.95
C ILE A 138 -17.82 3.71 3.76
N SER A 139 -17.78 2.54 3.14
CA SER A 139 -18.96 1.67 2.97
C SER A 139 -19.04 0.54 3.99
N ASP A 140 -17.98 0.37 4.78
CA ASP A 140 -17.93 -0.60 5.86
C ASP A 140 -18.88 -0.27 7.02
N SER A 141 -19.49 -1.32 7.59
CA SER A 141 -20.31 -1.18 8.81
C SER A 141 -19.48 -0.89 10.07
N ASP A 142 -18.24 -1.37 10.10
CA ASP A 142 -17.26 -1.16 11.17
C ASP A 142 -15.83 -1.27 10.61
N MET A 143 -14.97 -0.33 10.99
CA MET A 143 -13.55 -0.31 10.61
C MET A 143 -12.63 -0.90 11.68
N GLN A 144 -13.13 -1.34 12.84
CA GLN A 144 -12.27 -1.88 13.89
C GLN A 144 -11.44 -3.07 13.39
N GLY A 145 -10.12 -2.98 13.59
CA GLY A 145 -9.15 -3.98 13.20
C GLY A 145 -8.74 -3.93 11.72
N LYS A 146 -9.36 -3.06 10.92
CA LYS A 146 -9.11 -2.94 9.49
C LYS A 146 -7.98 -1.96 9.17
N VAL A 147 -7.56 -1.98 7.91
CA VAL A 147 -6.50 -1.15 7.36
C VAL A 147 -7.06 -0.16 6.34
N LEU A 148 -6.62 1.09 6.39
CA LEU A 148 -6.64 2.01 5.24
C LEU A 148 -5.22 2.29 4.79
N PHE A 149 -5.06 2.59 3.51
CA PHE A 149 -3.79 3.00 2.93
C PHE A 149 -3.82 4.50 2.67
N PHE A 150 -2.70 5.17 2.97
CA PHE A 150 -2.58 6.63 2.87
C PHE A 150 -1.41 7.01 1.97
N GLY A 151 -1.66 7.88 0.99
CA GLY A 151 -0.70 8.31 -0.02
C GLY A 151 -1.35 9.23 -1.05
N PRO A 152 -0.70 9.45 -2.21
CA PRO A 152 0.61 8.93 -2.61
C PRO A 152 1.78 9.61 -1.89
N LEU A 153 2.89 8.88 -1.74
CA LEU A 153 4.16 9.36 -1.16
C LEU A 153 5.33 8.83 -1.99
N PRO A 154 6.36 9.64 -2.31
CA PRO A 154 7.51 9.16 -3.07
C PRO A 154 8.28 8.12 -2.26
N CYS A 155 8.79 7.09 -2.94
CA CYS A 155 9.62 6.06 -2.31
C CYS A 155 11.06 6.55 -2.10
N GLU A 156 11.84 5.86 -1.26
CA GLU A 156 13.23 6.27 -0.95
C GLU A 156 14.11 6.47 -2.20
N LYS A 157 13.91 5.62 -3.21
CA LYS A 157 14.65 5.68 -4.47
C LYS A 157 14.39 6.98 -5.25
N LEU A 158 13.14 7.46 -5.25
CA LEU A 158 12.77 8.72 -5.90
C LEU A 158 13.12 9.92 -5.00
N ALA A 159 12.84 9.83 -3.71
CA ALA A 159 13.07 10.91 -2.75
C ALA A 159 14.56 11.17 -2.46
N GLY A 160 15.42 10.15 -2.59
CA GLY A 160 16.83 10.20 -2.21
C GLY A 160 17.06 10.19 -0.69
N CYS A 161 16.00 10.00 0.11
CA CYS A 161 15.99 9.93 1.57
C CYS A 161 14.76 9.15 2.05
N ARG A 162 14.66 8.87 3.35
CA ARG A 162 13.53 8.16 3.95
C ARG A 162 12.27 9.04 4.04
N PRO A 163 11.19 8.77 3.28
CA PRO A 163 10.01 9.62 3.15
C PRO A 163 9.07 9.43 4.35
N ILE A 164 9.42 10.03 5.48
CA ILE A 164 8.64 9.88 6.72
C ILE A 164 7.46 10.86 6.72
N VAL A 165 6.30 10.34 7.07
CA VAL A 165 5.12 11.12 7.45
C VAL A 165 4.81 10.92 8.92
N SER A 166 4.20 11.91 9.56
CA SER A 166 3.79 11.84 10.96
C SER A 166 2.34 12.21 11.21
N MET A 167 1.74 11.60 12.23
CA MET A 167 0.39 11.92 12.70
C MET A 167 0.45 12.65 14.04
N THR A 168 -0.34 13.71 14.18
CA THR A 168 -0.49 14.47 15.42
C THR A 168 -1.94 14.46 15.89
N GLY A 169 -2.18 14.69 17.19
CA GLY A 169 -3.52 14.69 17.80
C GLY A 169 -4.58 15.41 16.97
N GLY A 170 -5.71 14.75 16.68
CA GLY A 170 -6.82 15.30 15.90
C GLY A 170 -6.64 15.29 14.37
N SER A 171 -5.50 14.80 13.85
CA SER A 171 -5.25 14.63 12.41
C SER A 171 -5.98 13.44 11.77
N ALA A 172 -6.78 12.69 12.51
CA ALA A 172 -7.64 11.63 11.97
C ALA A 172 -8.96 11.65 12.72
N LEU A 173 -10.05 11.74 11.98
CA LEU A 173 -11.42 11.74 12.51
C LEU A 173 -12.35 11.02 11.56
N GLY A 174 -13.51 10.60 12.09
CA GLY A 174 -14.57 10.03 11.27
C GLY A 174 -15.93 10.59 11.61
N ARG A 175 -16.78 10.56 10.59
CA ARG A 175 -18.12 11.15 10.62
C ARG A 175 -19.17 10.13 10.20
N SER A 176 -20.37 10.30 10.74
CA SER A 176 -21.61 9.73 10.22
C SER A 176 -22.48 10.89 9.71
N GLY A 177 -22.54 11.06 8.39
CA GLY A 177 -23.06 12.28 7.78
C GLY A 177 -22.26 13.51 8.22
N GLN A 178 -22.90 14.47 8.89
CA GLN A 178 -22.25 15.70 9.38
C GLN A 178 -21.73 15.61 10.82
N THR A 179 -22.04 14.51 11.52
CA THR A 179 -21.68 14.35 12.93
C THR A 179 -20.35 13.65 13.04
N GLN A 180 -19.37 14.26 13.71
CA GLN A 180 -18.16 13.56 14.14
C GLN A 180 -18.53 12.53 15.20
N ILE A 181 -18.07 11.30 15.02
CA ILE A 181 -18.38 10.17 15.92
C ILE A 181 -17.12 9.60 16.59
N TRP A 182 -15.95 9.88 16.02
CA TRP A 182 -14.66 9.62 16.63
C TRP A 182 -13.62 10.60 16.11
N HIS A 183 -12.61 10.82 16.93
CA HIS A 183 -11.31 11.34 16.55
C HIS A 183 -10.26 10.51 17.27
N HIS A 184 -9.05 10.46 16.72
CA HIS A 184 -7.99 9.74 17.41
C HIS A 184 -7.55 10.51 18.65
N GLU A 185 -7.39 9.79 19.76
CA GLU A 185 -6.88 10.36 21.02
C GLU A 185 -5.38 10.14 21.15
N THR A 186 -4.94 8.94 20.75
CA THR A 186 -3.54 8.51 20.83
C THR A 186 -3.13 7.87 19.52
N VAL A 187 -1.88 8.13 19.12
CA VAL A 187 -1.27 7.47 17.98
C VAL A 187 -0.09 6.66 18.48
N GLU A 188 -0.13 5.35 18.24
CA GLU A 188 1.05 4.51 18.42
C GLU A 188 1.80 4.45 17.09
N ASN A 189 3.13 4.52 17.16
CA ASN A 189 4.00 4.67 15.99
C ASN A 189 3.56 5.85 15.11
N PRO A 190 3.69 7.10 15.59
CA PRO A 190 3.17 8.26 14.90
C PRO A 190 3.94 8.58 13.61
N GLN A 191 4.87 7.72 13.18
CA GLN A 191 5.70 7.90 12.00
C GLN A 191 5.71 6.63 11.16
N ALA A 192 5.54 6.80 9.85
CA ALA A 192 5.68 5.74 8.87
C ALA A 192 6.42 6.24 7.63
N ALA A 193 7.09 5.33 6.93
CA ALA A 193 7.73 5.61 5.65
C ALA A 193 7.00 4.84 4.54
N ALA A 194 6.85 5.46 3.38
CA ALA A 194 6.20 4.85 2.22
C ALA A 194 7.07 3.76 1.57
N CYS A 195 6.41 2.85 0.84
CA CYS A 195 6.99 1.87 -0.09
C CYS A 195 7.85 0.74 0.51
N GLU A 196 8.17 0.81 1.80
CA GLU A 196 8.71 -0.33 2.55
C GLU A 196 7.63 -0.91 3.49
N PRO A 197 7.80 -2.15 4.00
CA PRO A 197 7.07 -2.62 5.17
C PRO A 197 7.51 -1.83 6.42
N GLY A 198 7.19 -0.53 6.45
CA GLY A 198 7.27 0.31 7.62
C GLY A 198 6.25 -0.15 8.67
N ALA A 199 6.52 0.20 9.94
CA ALA A 199 5.53 -0.01 10.98
C ALA A 199 4.25 0.77 10.62
N PRO A 200 3.07 0.14 10.71
CA PRO A 200 1.81 0.83 10.50
C PRO A 200 1.63 1.93 11.55
N ILE A 201 0.92 3.00 11.18
CA ILE A 201 0.41 3.97 12.15
C ILE A 201 -0.85 3.36 12.75
N GLU A 202 -0.89 3.21 14.07
CA GLU A 202 -2.07 2.69 14.76
C GLU A 202 -2.89 3.85 15.31
N ILE A 203 -4.12 3.95 14.78
CA ILE A 203 -5.11 4.95 15.15
C ILE A 203 -5.94 4.36 16.28
N ASN A 204 -5.75 4.89 17.49
CA ASN A 204 -6.50 4.52 18.67
C ASN A 204 -7.50 5.63 19.02
N SER A 205 -8.78 5.30 18.98
CA SER A 205 -9.87 6.27 19.21
C SER A 205 -10.81 5.80 20.31
N ALA A 206 -11.46 6.76 20.96
CA ALA A 206 -12.62 6.59 21.84
C ALA A 206 -13.87 7.16 21.15
N SER A 207 -15.05 6.83 21.69
CA SER A 207 -16.31 7.31 21.12
C SER A 207 -16.56 8.77 21.50
N ASP A 208 -16.87 9.65 20.54
CA ASP A 208 -17.19 11.06 20.82
C ASP A 208 -18.64 11.28 21.28
N VAL A 209 -19.47 10.23 21.16
CA VAL A 209 -20.85 10.25 21.64
C VAL A 209 -20.82 10.01 23.14
N GLY A 210 -21.03 11.08 23.92
CA GLY A 210 -21.15 10.98 25.38
C GLY A 210 -22.20 9.94 25.81
N PRO A 211 -22.04 9.35 27.01
CA PRO A 211 -22.89 8.26 27.50
C PRO A 211 -24.38 8.62 27.61
#